data_AF-A0A7X6XP16-F1
#
_entry.id   AF-A0A7X6XP16-F1
#
_cell.length_a   1.000
_cell.length_b   1.000
_cell.length_c   1.000
_cell.angle_alpha   90.00
_cell.angle_beta   90.00
_cell.angle_gamma   90.00
#
_symmetry.space_group_name_H-M   'P 1'
#
loop_
_entity.id
_entity.type
_entity.pdbx_description
1 polymer ?
#
loop_
_entity_poly.entity_id
_entity_poly.type
_entity_poly.pdbx_seq_one_letter_code
_entity_poly.pdbx_strand_id
1 'polypeptide(L)'
;MRRATDRLVEDLRTGNRWVRAAAVRELGQTRDVQAVTPLLHTLRAPSKEARAAAAEALGQIADPRAVPPLVEALGDRHAEVRRAAALALGQMGAIAAEAVAPLRERASSETNAQVKAACEQAAQQIADATRAAAAEGESDAATPPEAAAE
;
A
#
# COMPACT_ATOMS: atom_id res chain seq x y z
N MET A 1 18.08 7.73 -14.23
CA MET A 1 16.98 6.83 -13.86
C MET A 1 15.59 7.46 -13.97
N ARG A 2 15.38 8.76 -13.68
CA ARG A 2 14.08 9.46 -13.85
C ARG A 2 13.27 9.14 -15.12
N ARG A 3 13.92 9.10 -16.30
CA ARG A 3 13.25 8.82 -17.58
C ARG A 3 12.57 7.45 -17.66
N ALA A 4 13.08 6.45 -16.93
CA ALA A 4 12.46 5.13 -16.88
C ALA A 4 11.21 5.17 -16.00
N THR A 5 11.31 5.77 -14.82
CA THR A 5 10.19 5.95 -13.88
C THR A 5 9.04 6.76 -14.50
N ASP A 6 9.36 7.87 -15.19
CA ASP A 6 8.36 8.71 -15.87
C ASP A 6 7.60 7.93 -16.96
N ARG A 7 8.32 7.10 -17.72
CA ARG A 7 7.72 6.25 -18.76
C ARG A 7 6.77 5.22 -18.16
N LEU A 8 7.19 4.54 -17.08
CA LEU A 8 6.35 3.55 -16.41
C LEU A 8 5.08 4.18 -15.84
N VAL A 9 5.17 5.40 -15.29
CA VAL A 9 3.99 6.14 -14.82
C VAL A 9 3.04 6.50 -15.96
N GLU A 10 3.56 6.86 -17.13
CA GLU A 10 2.73 7.12 -18.31
C GLU A 10 2.07 5.84 -18.83
N ASP A 11 2.79 4.71 -18.81
CA ASP A 11 2.27 3.39 -19.17
C ASP A 11 1.11 2.95 -18.25
N LEU A 12 1.10 3.39 -16.97
CA LEU A 12 -0.05 3.19 -16.08
C LEU A 12 -1.31 3.94 -16.55
N ARG A 13 -1.15 5.05 -17.26
CA ARG A 13 -2.27 5.92 -17.69
C ARG A 13 -2.80 5.53 -19.05
N THR A 14 -1.93 5.26 -20.01
CA THR A 14 -2.27 5.04 -21.42
C THR A 14 -2.23 3.56 -21.83
N GLY A 15 -1.51 2.74 -21.07
CA GLY A 15 -1.34 1.32 -21.36
C GLY A 15 -2.63 0.51 -21.23
N ASN A 16 -2.70 -0.61 -21.96
CA ASN A 16 -3.73 -1.61 -21.75
C ASN A 16 -3.50 -2.39 -20.42
N ARG A 17 -4.40 -3.32 -20.07
CA ARG A 17 -4.30 -4.10 -18.82
C ARG A 17 -2.93 -4.78 -18.62
N TRP A 18 -2.33 -5.31 -19.69
CA TRP A 18 -1.03 -5.97 -19.63
C TRP A 18 0.11 -4.98 -19.40
N VAL A 19 0.11 -3.87 -20.15
CA VAL A 19 1.12 -2.80 -20.01
C VAL A 19 1.07 -2.19 -18.62
N ARG A 20 -0.13 -1.91 -18.10
CA ARG A 20 -0.29 -1.40 -16.72
C ARG A 20 0.25 -2.40 -15.70
N ALA A 21 -0.08 -3.68 -15.81
CA ALA A 21 0.39 -4.69 -14.88
C ALA A 21 1.92 -4.85 -14.90
N ALA A 22 2.54 -4.76 -16.08
CA ALA A 22 4.00 -4.76 -16.21
C ALA A 22 4.62 -3.53 -15.53
N ALA A 23 4.07 -2.34 -15.78
CA ALA A 23 4.54 -1.10 -15.17
C ALA A 23 4.41 -1.10 -13.64
N VAL A 24 3.29 -1.59 -13.10
CA VAL A 24 3.12 -1.76 -11.63
C VAL A 24 4.21 -2.66 -11.07
N ARG A 25 4.44 -3.83 -11.69
CA ARG A 25 5.45 -4.79 -11.21
C ARG A 25 6.85 -4.19 -11.24
N GLU A 26 7.20 -3.46 -12.29
CA GLU A 26 8.52 -2.85 -12.42
C GLU A 26 8.73 -1.73 -11.40
N LEU A 27 7.72 -0.87 -11.19
CA LEU A 27 7.76 0.17 -10.15
C LEU A 27 7.86 -0.42 -8.74
N GLY A 28 7.13 -1.51 -8.47
CA GLY A 28 7.20 -2.21 -7.20
C GLY A 28 8.53 -2.94 -6.96
N GLN A 29 9.13 -3.52 -8.01
CA GLN A 29 10.45 -4.17 -7.92
C GLN A 29 11.57 -3.17 -7.67
N THR A 30 11.51 -2.02 -8.33
CA THR A 30 12.52 -0.97 -8.16
C THR A 30 12.38 -0.24 -6.83
N ARG A 31 11.17 -0.26 -6.22
CA ARG A 31 10.81 0.51 -5.01
C ARG A 31 11.30 1.96 -5.08
N ASP A 32 11.29 2.53 -6.28
CA ASP A 32 11.83 3.86 -6.51
C ASP A 32 10.91 4.91 -5.88
N VAL A 33 11.37 5.50 -4.78
CA VAL A 33 10.65 6.56 -4.06
C VAL A 33 10.39 7.81 -4.91
N GLN A 34 11.10 7.98 -6.03
CA GLN A 34 10.82 9.04 -7.00
C GLN A 34 9.51 8.79 -7.76
N ALA A 35 9.04 7.54 -7.86
CA ALA A 35 7.77 7.18 -8.47
C ALA A 35 6.56 7.57 -7.61
N VAL A 36 6.75 7.72 -6.30
CA VAL A 36 5.67 7.96 -5.34
C VAL A 36 4.90 9.22 -5.70
N THR A 37 5.59 10.36 -5.88
CA THR A 37 4.91 11.63 -6.18
C THR A 37 4.10 11.56 -7.49
N PRO A 38 4.64 11.09 -8.63
CA PRO A 38 3.83 10.86 -9.83
C PRO A 38 2.66 9.89 -9.63
N LEU A 39 2.84 8.79 -8.90
CA LEU A 39 1.78 7.81 -8.63
C LEU A 39 0.65 8.40 -7.77
N LEU A 40 0.97 9.27 -6.81
CA LEU A 40 -0.02 10.03 -6.05
C LEU A 40 -0.89 10.92 -6.94
N HIS A 41 -0.33 11.49 -8.01
CA HIS A 41 -1.12 12.22 -9.00
C HIS A 41 -2.00 11.27 -9.82
N THR A 42 -1.48 10.09 -10.18
CA THR A 42 -2.23 9.07 -10.94
C THR A 42 -3.40 8.47 -10.14
N LEU A 43 -3.34 8.47 -8.80
CA LEU A 43 -4.50 8.14 -7.95
C LEU A 43 -5.70 9.08 -8.16
N ARG A 44 -5.52 10.22 -8.82
CA ARG A 44 -6.61 11.17 -9.16
C ARG A 44 -6.92 11.19 -10.66
N ALA A 45 -6.37 10.24 -11.42
CA ALA A 45 -6.59 10.15 -12.86
C ALA A 45 -8.06 9.84 -13.22
N PRO A 46 -8.53 10.30 -14.40
CA PRO A 46 -9.92 10.04 -14.84
C PRO A 46 -10.20 8.54 -15.04
N SER A 47 -9.22 7.78 -15.56
CA SER A 47 -9.33 6.33 -15.74
C SER A 47 -9.30 5.62 -14.40
N LYS A 48 -10.32 4.80 -14.13
CA LYS A 48 -10.40 3.93 -12.95
C LYS A 48 -9.27 2.90 -12.94
N GLU A 49 -8.87 2.41 -14.11
CA GLU A 49 -7.80 1.43 -14.25
C GLU A 49 -6.44 2.04 -13.90
N ALA A 50 -6.20 3.29 -14.32
CA ALA A 50 -4.99 4.03 -13.93
C ALA A 50 -4.95 4.27 -12.41
N ARG A 51 -6.08 4.65 -11.79
CA ARG A 51 -6.17 4.81 -10.33
C ARG A 51 -5.90 3.51 -9.58
N ALA A 52 -6.50 2.40 -10.02
CA ALA A 52 -6.28 1.10 -9.40
C ALA A 52 -4.81 0.66 -9.53
N ALA A 53 -4.21 0.81 -10.72
CA ALA A 53 -2.82 0.46 -10.94
C ALA A 53 -1.85 1.34 -10.12
N ALA A 54 -2.16 2.63 -9.97
CA ALA A 54 -1.38 3.51 -9.09
C ALA A 54 -1.45 3.08 -7.62
N ALA A 55 -2.64 2.69 -7.13
CA ALA A 55 -2.78 2.16 -5.78
C ALA A 55 -1.95 0.90 -5.56
N GLU A 56 -1.99 -0.04 -6.50
CA GLU A 56 -1.18 -1.27 -6.46
C GLU A 56 0.32 -0.99 -6.44
N ALA A 57 0.80 -0.08 -7.30
CA ALA A 57 2.21 0.30 -7.34
C ALA A 57 2.68 0.95 -6.03
N LEU A 58 1.87 1.83 -5.45
CA LEU A 58 2.17 2.49 -4.17
C LEU A 58 2.26 1.48 -3.02
N GLY A 59 1.38 0.48 -2.99
CA GLY A 59 1.45 -0.60 -2.00
C GLY A 59 2.75 -1.41 -2.09
N GLN A 60 3.23 -1.67 -3.30
CA GLN A 60 4.49 -2.41 -3.53
C GLN A 60 5.75 -1.60 -3.20
N ILE A 61 5.71 -0.28 -3.44
CA ILE A 61 6.78 0.64 -3.06
C ILE A 61 6.85 0.77 -1.53
N ALA A 62 5.70 0.73 -0.86
CA ALA A 62 5.55 0.82 0.60
C ALA A 62 6.12 2.10 1.23
N ASP A 63 5.97 3.23 0.54
CA ASP A 63 6.34 4.55 1.06
C ASP A 63 5.23 5.09 1.98
N PRO A 64 5.53 5.51 3.22
CA PRO A 64 4.53 6.03 4.16
C PRO A 64 3.72 7.21 3.63
N ARG A 65 4.28 8.02 2.71
CA ARG A 65 3.57 9.16 2.08
C ARG A 65 2.36 8.71 1.26
N ALA A 66 2.28 7.42 0.90
CA ALA A 66 1.15 6.85 0.19
C ALA A 66 -0.05 6.52 1.09
N VAL A 67 0.13 6.41 2.41
CA VAL A 67 -0.94 5.94 3.31
C VAL A 67 -2.17 6.86 3.27
N PRO A 68 -2.07 8.19 3.48
CA PRO A 68 -3.27 9.04 3.49
C PRO A 68 -4.00 9.06 2.13
N PRO A 69 -3.31 9.19 0.97
CA PRO A 69 -3.98 9.11 -0.33
C PRO A 69 -4.60 7.75 -0.66
N LEU A 70 -4.02 6.65 -0.17
CA LEU A 70 -4.62 5.32 -0.31
C LEU A 70 -5.87 5.18 0.57
N VAL A 71 -5.87 5.77 1.76
CA VAL A 71 -7.07 5.85 2.61
C VAL A 71 -8.17 6.65 1.92
N GLU A 72 -7.86 7.78 1.28
CA GLU A 72 -8.83 8.52 0.45
C GLU A 72 -9.39 7.64 -0.69
N ALA A 73 -8.55 6.82 -1.34
CA ALA A 73 -8.94 5.94 -2.43
C ALA A 73 -9.87 4.78 -2.01
N LEU A 74 -9.98 4.46 -0.71
CA LEU A 74 -11.01 3.57 -0.19
C LEU A 74 -12.43 4.12 -0.41
N GLY A 75 -12.57 5.43 -0.59
CA GLY A 75 -13.83 6.10 -0.93
C GLY A 75 -14.14 6.17 -2.44
N ASP A 76 -13.32 5.58 -3.31
CA ASP A 76 -13.53 5.71 -4.76
C ASP A 76 -14.88 5.12 -5.20
N ARG A 77 -15.54 5.79 -6.14
CA ARG A 77 -16.78 5.31 -6.76
C ARG A 77 -16.68 3.91 -7.38
N HIS A 78 -15.48 3.47 -7.79
CA HIS A 78 -15.24 2.18 -8.43
C HIS A 78 -14.71 1.14 -7.45
N ALA A 79 -15.39 0.00 -7.36
CA ALA A 79 -15.00 -1.10 -6.48
C ALA A 79 -13.59 -1.64 -6.75
N GLU A 80 -13.15 -1.67 -8.01
CA GLU A 80 -11.78 -2.10 -8.36
C GLU A 80 -10.71 -1.21 -7.71
N VAL A 81 -10.93 0.11 -7.67
CA VAL A 81 -10.01 1.07 -7.05
C VAL A 81 -10.01 0.92 -5.53
N ARG A 82 -11.19 0.80 -4.92
CA ARG A 82 -11.31 0.58 -3.46
C ARG A 82 -10.61 -0.70 -3.03
N ARG A 83 -10.79 -1.79 -3.79
CA ARG A 83 -10.13 -3.08 -3.54
C ARG A 83 -8.61 -2.93 -3.65
N ALA A 84 -8.12 -2.26 -4.69
CA ALA A 84 -6.68 -2.02 -4.88
C ALA A 84 -6.09 -1.21 -3.74
N ALA A 85 -6.77 -0.15 -3.30
CA ALA A 85 -6.36 0.67 -2.16
C ALA A 85 -6.29 -0.14 -0.85
N ALA A 86 -7.31 -0.97 -0.57
CA ALA A 86 -7.30 -1.83 0.61
C ALA A 86 -6.14 -2.82 0.60
N LEU A 87 -5.92 -3.50 -0.53
CA LEU A 87 -4.80 -4.45 -0.67
C LEU A 87 -3.44 -3.75 -0.56
N ALA A 88 -3.29 -2.56 -1.14
CA ALA A 88 -2.07 -1.77 -1.05
C ALA A 88 -1.74 -1.43 0.41
N LEU A 89 -2.72 -0.94 1.19
CA LEU A 89 -2.56 -0.67 2.61
C LEU A 89 -2.19 -1.94 3.40
N GLY A 90 -2.81 -3.07 3.09
CA GLY A 90 -2.45 -4.37 3.69
C GLY A 90 -1.01 -4.79 3.41
N GLN A 91 -0.54 -4.59 2.16
CA GLN A 91 0.84 -4.89 1.75
C GLN A 91 1.88 -4.02 2.44
N MET A 92 1.53 -2.77 2.76
CA MET A 92 2.40 -1.85 3.50
C MET A 92 2.62 -2.28 4.97
N GLY A 93 1.75 -3.14 5.51
CA GLY A 93 1.90 -3.70 6.85
C GLY A 93 1.90 -2.63 7.94
N ALA A 94 2.84 -2.71 8.88
CA ALA A 94 2.93 -1.82 10.05
C ALA A 94 3.03 -0.32 9.68
N ILE A 95 3.55 0.03 8.50
CA ILE A 95 3.61 1.40 8.01
C ILE A 95 2.21 2.00 7.86
N ALA A 96 1.21 1.18 7.52
CA ALA A 96 -0.18 1.58 7.35
C ALA A 96 -1.02 1.34 8.61
N ALA A 97 -0.42 1.26 9.80
CA ALA A 97 -1.13 1.05 11.07
C ALA A 97 -2.31 2.03 11.28
N GLU A 98 -2.15 3.29 10.89
CA GLU A 98 -3.21 4.31 10.97
C GLU A 98 -4.41 4.04 10.05
N ALA A 99 -4.24 3.22 9.00
CA ALA A 99 -5.30 2.89 8.05
C ALA A 99 -6.24 1.78 8.55
N VAL A 100 -5.94 1.11 9.67
CA VAL A 100 -6.77 0.01 10.21
C VAL A 100 -8.19 0.47 10.52
N ALA A 101 -8.35 1.63 11.15
CA ALA A 101 -9.68 2.16 11.49
C ALA A 101 -10.49 2.51 10.22
N PRO A 102 -9.96 3.28 9.25
CA PRO A 102 -10.62 3.51 7.97
C PRO A 102 -10.98 2.23 7.20
N LEU A 103 -10.12 1.21 7.21
CA LEU A 103 -10.39 -0.08 6.55
C LEU A 103 -11.59 -0.80 7.18
N ARG A 104 -11.70 -0.80 8.51
CA ARG A 104 -12.83 -1.42 9.22
C ARG A 104 -14.14 -0.67 8.98
N GLU A 105 -14.11 0.65 8.99
CA GLU A 105 -15.27 1.48 8.66
C GLU A 105 -15.71 1.28 7.21
N ARG A 106 -14.75 1.15 6.29
CA ARG A 106 -15.08 0.83 4.90
C ARG A 106 -15.69 -0.57 4.79
N ALA A 107 -15.14 -1.56 5.46
CA ALA A 107 -15.65 -2.94 5.43
C ALA A 107 -17.09 -3.06 5.96
N SER A 108 -17.47 -2.25 6.95
CA SER A 108 -18.82 -2.27 7.52
C SER A 108 -19.88 -1.63 6.63
N SER A 109 -19.49 -0.62 5.85
CA SER A 109 -20.38 0.11 4.92
C SER A 109 -20.33 -0.40 3.46
N GLU A 110 -19.42 -1.32 3.15
CA GLU A 110 -19.20 -1.83 1.81
C GLU A 110 -20.20 -2.93 1.43
N THR A 111 -20.84 -2.77 0.27
CA THR A 111 -21.77 -3.76 -0.29
C THR A 111 -21.07 -4.78 -1.19
N ASN A 112 -19.92 -4.44 -1.76
CA ASN A 112 -19.14 -5.36 -2.57
C ASN A 112 -18.33 -6.33 -1.70
N ALA A 113 -18.68 -7.63 -1.76
CA ALA A 113 -18.04 -8.68 -0.98
C ALA A 113 -16.51 -8.77 -1.18
N GLN A 114 -16.01 -8.50 -2.39
CA GLN A 114 -14.57 -8.53 -2.68
C GLN A 114 -13.84 -7.37 -2.01
N VAL A 115 -14.44 -6.18 -2.02
CA VAL A 115 -13.85 -5.00 -1.36
C VAL A 115 -13.90 -5.16 0.16
N LYS A 116 -15.01 -5.68 0.68
CA LYS A 116 -15.17 -5.98 2.11
C LYS A 116 -14.09 -6.97 2.59
N ALA A 117 -13.95 -8.11 1.90
CA ALA A 117 -12.92 -9.10 2.22
C ALA A 117 -11.51 -8.52 2.13
N ALA A 118 -11.23 -7.68 1.12
CA ALA A 118 -9.93 -7.02 0.99
C ALA A 118 -9.66 -6.05 2.15
N CYS A 119 -10.65 -5.30 2.62
CA CYS A 119 -10.49 -4.39 3.76
C CYS A 119 -10.26 -5.14 5.08
N GLU A 120 -11.03 -6.21 5.32
CA GLU A 120 -10.87 -7.06 6.51
C GLU A 120 -9.50 -7.75 6.51
N GLN A 121 -9.11 -8.33 5.38
CA GLN A 121 -7.80 -8.94 5.21
C GLN A 121 -6.67 -7.93 5.43
N ALA A 122 -6.76 -6.74 4.83
CA ALA A 122 -5.75 -5.71 4.99
C ALA A 122 -5.62 -5.25 6.45
N ALA A 123 -6.73 -5.03 7.14
CA ALA A 123 -6.73 -4.66 8.55
C ALA A 123 -6.08 -5.75 9.42
N GLN A 124 -6.33 -7.03 9.10
CA GLN A 124 -5.70 -8.16 9.78
C GLN A 124 -4.20 -8.22 9.51
N GLN A 125 -3.78 -8.08 8.25
CA GLN A 125 -2.36 -8.06 7.86
C GLN A 125 -1.58 -6.96 8.55
N ILE A 126 -2.14 -5.75 8.63
CA ILE A 126 -1.52 -4.62 9.32
C ILE A 126 -1.39 -4.90 10.81
N ALA A 127 -2.44 -5.45 11.45
CA ALA A 127 -2.41 -5.80 12.87
C ALA A 127 -1.36 -6.87 13.18
N ASP A 128 -1.26 -7.92 12.35
CA ASP A 128 -0.27 -8.97 12.51
C ASP A 128 1.15 -8.47 12.26
N ALA A 129 1.36 -7.62 11.25
CA ALA A 129 2.65 -6.98 10.99
C ALA A 129 3.07 -6.05 12.15
N THR A 130 2.12 -5.32 12.75
CA THR A 130 2.38 -4.46 13.90
C THR A 130 2.73 -5.27 15.15
N ARG A 131 2.05 -6.40 15.38
CA ARG A 131 2.37 -7.32 16.48
C ARG A 131 3.74 -7.97 16.31
N ALA A 132 4.08 -8.38 15.09
CA ALA A 132 5.39 -8.93 14.77
C ALA A 132 6.51 -7.91 15.05
N ALA A 133 6.33 -6.65 14.61
CA ALA A 133 7.30 -5.58 14.87
C ALA A 133 7.47 -5.28 16.37
N ALA A 134 6.40 -5.35 17.16
CA ALA A 134 6.49 -5.19 18.62
C ALA A 134 7.25 -6.34 19.29
N ALA A 135 7.00 -7.59 18.88
CA ALA A 135 7.67 -8.77 19.43
C ALA A 135 9.18 -8.81 19.12
N GLU A 136 9.61 -8.28 17.98
CA GLU A 136 11.04 -8.17 17.61
C GLU A 136 11.78 -7.11 18.45
N GLY A 137 11.11 -6.02 18.85
CA GLY A 137 11.69 -4.98 19.70
C GLY A 137 11.94 -5.42 21.15
N GLU A 138 11.17 -6.38 21.67
CA GLU A 138 11.36 -6.93 23.02
C GLU A 138 12.52 -7.94 23.11
N SER A 139 12.93 -8.57 21.99
CA SER A 139 13.98 -9.59 21.97
C SER A 139 15.40 -9.01 22.08
N ASP A 140 15.61 -7.72 21.79
CA ASP A 140 16.93 -7.06 21.82
C ASP A 140 17.25 -6.40 23.18
N ALA A 141 16.30 -6.39 24.11
CA ALA A 141 16.46 -5.80 25.45
C ALA A 141 16.96 -6.81 26.52
N ALA A 142 17.21 -8.07 26.15
CA ALA A 142 17.57 -9.14 27.07
C ALA A 142 19.03 -9.62 26.91
N THR A 143 19.99 -8.69 26.90
CA THR A 143 21.34 -9.03 27.35
C THR A 143 21.61 -8.24 28.63
N PRO A 144 21.41 -8.82 29.84
CA PRO A 144 21.93 -8.19 31.05
C PRO A 144 23.46 -8.07 30.88
N PRO A 145 24.07 -6.91 31.21
CA PRO A 145 25.52 -6.84 31.29
C PRO A 145 25.97 -7.84 32.35
N GLU A 146 26.69 -8.86 31.87
CA GLU A 146 27.33 -9.91 32.63
C GLU A 146 28.12 -9.25 33.77
N ALA A 147 27.70 -9.52 35.00
CA ALA A 147 28.41 -9.12 36.19
C ALA A 147 29.80 -9.78 36.18
N ALA A 148 30.83 -8.97 35.94
CA ALA A 148 32.22 -9.38 36.09
C ALA A 148 33.04 -8.24 36.71
N ALA A 149 33.78 -8.60 37.76
CA ALA A 149 34.78 -7.84 38.51
C ALA A 149 34.22 -6.73 39.42
N GLU A 150 34.50 -6.67 40.72
CA GLU A 150 35.43 -7.37 41.63
C GLU A 150 34.89 -7.26 43.07
#